data_AF-A0A1X6Z5W7-F1
#
_entry.id   AF-A0A1X6Z5W7-F1
#
_cell.length_a   1.000
_cell.length_b   1.000
_cell.length_c   1.000
_cell.angle_alpha   90.00
_cell.angle_beta   90.00
_cell.angle_gamma   90.00
#
_symmetry.space_group_name_H-M   'P 1'
#
loop_
_entity.id
_entity.type
_entity.pdbx_description
1 polymer ?
#
loop_
_entity_poly.entity_id
_entity_poly.type
_entity_poly.pdbx_seq_one_letter_code
_entity_poly.pdbx_strand_id
1 'polypeptide(L)'
;MMSERIIRYSIWIYLGIFFAYLLGPLVIMSITAFNSPTFPRATPWECLTFEWFSALFQDQRILNGIKNSIIVGLGTVILSVSMGLAGALMLTQIWPKLRATYYTIIIAPILIPGVVLGISTLVFWDRINRMLGLGADSFLSNGLFLTIIGQSTFIASYCLLVLVARLQRYDLALTEAALDLGASHAQAFRKILLPFMRPAIASAAVLAFLASFENYNTTTFTFGEYPTLTIELAQKVRYGITPAISALAFIIVALTVFFALINESKIKRKEQVMEARKNATVAELSKGVKVPGFLSGNPAAIVLVLFCIGSVAVVGTATAYSPDQCIARVKEQKQIEAEERIKELRRKRDADNLKKFKGVFDPDEISPEEEEAPKQDNNSGFGGVFDPNALSGDDDAQDGSDASGGDESGNNSGFGGVFDPNNLNSD
;
A
#
# COMPACT_ATOMS: atom_id res chain seq x y z
N MET A 1 23.24 -1.59 40.63
CA MET A 1 21.97 -0.98 41.07
C MET A 1 21.55 0.27 40.28
N MET A 2 22.26 1.42 40.37
CA MET A 2 21.82 2.64 39.64
C MET A 2 21.94 2.52 38.11
N SER A 3 23.03 1.92 37.63
CA SER A 3 23.22 1.61 36.19
C SER A 3 22.16 0.64 35.64
N GLU A 4 21.81 -0.42 36.37
CA GLU A 4 20.77 -1.38 35.93
C GLU A 4 19.38 -0.75 35.86
N ARG A 5 19.05 0.15 36.80
CA ARG A 5 17.78 0.90 36.76
C ARG A 5 17.75 1.85 35.57
N ILE A 6 18.84 2.59 35.32
CA ILE A 6 18.95 3.49 34.16
C ILE A 6 18.85 2.73 32.84
N ILE A 7 19.54 1.59 32.70
CA ILE A 7 19.46 0.74 31.51
C ILE A 7 18.02 0.22 31.32
N ARG A 8 17.38 -0.25 32.39
CA ARG A 8 15.97 -0.70 32.33
C ARG A 8 15.05 0.43 31.88
N TYR A 9 15.15 1.63 32.46
CA TYR A 9 14.34 2.77 32.05
C TYR A 9 14.62 3.19 30.61
N SER A 10 15.89 3.23 30.20
CA SER A 10 16.27 3.53 28.82
C SER A 10 15.69 2.53 27.82
N ILE A 11 15.69 1.23 28.15
CA ILE A 11 15.07 0.18 27.32
C ILE A 11 13.56 0.40 27.24
N TRP A 12 12.87 0.66 28.36
CA TRP A 12 11.43 0.92 28.35
C TRP A 12 11.05 2.17 27.56
N ILE A 13 11.83 3.26 27.69
CA ILE A 13 11.63 4.48 26.91
C ILE A 13 11.85 4.20 25.42
N TYR A 14 12.95 3.52 25.07
CA TYR A 14 13.23 3.12 23.68
C TYR A 14 12.10 2.27 23.11
N LEU A 15 11.65 1.24 23.83
CA LEU A 15 10.52 0.40 23.42
C LEU A 15 9.24 1.21 23.26
N GLY A 16 8.95 2.12 24.20
CA GLY A 16 7.79 3.00 24.15
C GLY A 16 7.80 3.87 22.89
N ILE A 17 8.92 4.54 22.59
CA ILE A 17 9.07 5.36 21.38
C ILE A 17 9.00 4.50 20.12
N PHE A 18 9.67 3.34 20.10
CA PHE A 18 9.68 2.43 18.98
C PHE A 18 8.27 1.93 18.62
N PHE A 19 7.51 1.45 19.61
CA PHE A 19 6.13 1.00 19.38
C PHE A 19 5.19 2.16 19.08
N ALA A 20 5.37 3.33 19.68
CA ALA A 20 4.58 4.51 19.36
C ALA A 20 4.80 4.97 17.92
N TYR A 21 6.05 4.94 17.43
CA TYR A 21 6.37 5.25 16.04
C TYR A 21 5.78 4.23 15.06
N LEU A 22 5.91 2.93 15.37
CA LEU A 22 5.43 1.84 14.50
C LEU A 22 3.89 1.75 14.47
N LEU A 23 3.23 1.85 15.62
CA LEU A 23 1.78 1.67 15.75
C LEU A 23 1.00 2.99 15.65
N GLY A 24 1.63 4.14 15.90
CA GLY A 24 0.99 5.45 15.92
C GLY A 24 0.18 5.76 14.67
N PRO A 25 0.75 5.65 13.45
CA PRO A 25 0.00 5.87 12.21
C PRO A 25 -1.18 4.91 12.04
N LEU A 26 -1.05 3.65 12.46
CA LEU A 26 -2.13 2.66 12.40
C LEU A 26 -3.28 3.02 13.36
N VAL A 27 -2.95 3.51 14.56
CA VAL A 27 -3.94 3.98 15.54
C VAL A 27 -4.64 5.24 15.04
N ILE A 28 -3.90 6.21 14.49
CA ILE A 28 -4.48 7.42 13.90
C ILE A 28 -5.43 7.05 12.76
N MET A 29 -5.01 6.18 11.84
CA MET A 29 -5.87 5.71 10.74
C MET A 29 -7.09 4.95 11.26
N SER A 30 -6.95 4.19 12.35
CA SER A 30 -8.09 3.51 12.97
C SER A 30 -9.10 4.50 13.55
N ILE A 31 -8.64 5.62 14.11
CA ILE A 31 -9.51 6.68 14.63
C ILE A 31 -10.21 7.43 13.49
N THR A 32 -9.50 7.76 12.41
CA THR A 32 -10.10 8.49 11.27
C THR A 32 -11.14 7.68 10.51
N ALA A 33 -11.12 6.34 10.62
CA ALA A 33 -12.14 5.47 10.04
C ALA A 33 -13.56 5.76 10.56
N PHE A 34 -13.67 6.34 11.75
CA PHE A 34 -14.94 6.67 12.40
C PHE A 34 -15.27 8.15 12.36
N ASN A 35 -14.51 8.98 11.64
CA ASN A 35 -14.75 10.43 11.53
C ASN A 35 -15.45 10.77 10.19
N SER A 36 -16.45 11.65 10.20
CA SER A 36 -17.23 12.06 9.02
C SER A 36 -16.53 12.86 7.90
N PRO A 37 -15.41 13.58 8.10
CA PRO A 37 -14.80 14.37 7.03
C PRO A 37 -14.38 13.49 5.83
N THR A 38 -14.56 14.00 4.62
CA THR A 38 -14.20 13.32 3.35
C THR A 38 -12.70 13.08 3.18
N PHE A 39 -11.86 13.75 3.97
CA PHE A 39 -10.42 13.54 4.03
C PHE A 39 -10.05 12.91 5.39
N PRO A 40 -9.19 11.88 5.43
CA PRO A 40 -8.79 11.27 6.69
C PRO A 40 -7.99 12.26 7.53
N ARG A 41 -8.64 12.83 8.53
CA ARG A 41 -8.04 13.74 9.51
C ARG A 41 -8.55 13.39 10.90
N ALA A 42 -7.65 13.33 11.86
CA ALA A 42 -7.99 13.09 13.27
C ALA A 42 -8.52 14.35 13.96
N THR A 43 -8.11 15.53 13.48
CA THR A 43 -8.49 16.83 14.03
C THR A 43 -8.80 17.82 12.91
N PRO A 44 -9.89 18.60 12.98
CA PRO A 44 -10.95 18.58 14.01
C PRO A 44 -11.87 17.35 13.90
N TRP A 45 -12.41 16.91 15.04
CA TRP A 45 -13.44 15.87 15.08
C TRP A 45 -14.80 16.48 14.70
N GLU A 46 -15.45 15.95 13.67
CA GLU A 46 -16.75 16.45 13.22
C GLU A 46 -17.88 15.58 13.81
N CYS A 47 -18.03 14.35 13.31
CA CYS A 47 -19.07 13.42 13.74
C CYS A 47 -18.54 11.99 13.72
N LEU A 48 -19.08 11.14 14.62
CA LEU A 48 -18.90 9.69 14.52
C LEU A 48 -19.70 9.16 13.32
N THR A 49 -19.07 8.42 12.41
CA THR A 49 -19.71 7.82 11.22
C THR A 49 -19.29 6.38 11.00
N PHE A 50 -20.15 5.60 10.34
CA PHE A 50 -19.83 4.25 9.83
C PHE A 50 -19.96 4.16 8.30
N GLU A 51 -20.22 5.28 7.63
CA GLU A 51 -20.48 5.32 6.18
C GLU A 51 -19.30 4.78 5.35
N TRP A 52 -18.07 4.96 5.84
CA TRP A 52 -16.85 4.53 5.16
C TRP A 52 -16.71 3.01 5.10
N PHE A 53 -17.29 2.28 6.05
CA PHE A 53 -17.35 0.82 6.00
C PHE A 53 -18.28 0.37 4.88
N SER A 54 -19.47 0.97 4.76
CA SER A 54 -20.37 0.68 3.64
C SER A 54 -19.78 1.10 2.29
N ALA A 55 -19.13 2.26 2.22
CA ALA A 55 -18.48 2.74 0.99
C ALA A 55 -17.36 1.80 0.54
N LEU A 56 -16.61 1.22 1.49
CA LEU A 56 -15.57 0.25 1.20
C LEU A 56 -16.13 -1.03 0.57
N PHE A 57 -17.23 -1.57 1.08
CA PHE A 57 -17.86 -2.78 0.53
C PHE A 57 -18.61 -2.54 -0.79
N GLN A 58 -18.88 -1.29 -1.16
CA GLN A 58 -19.47 -0.93 -2.45
C GLN A 58 -18.41 -0.63 -3.52
N ASP A 59 -17.16 -0.41 -3.13
CA ASP A 59 -16.06 -0.10 -4.04
C ASP A 59 -15.57 -1.35 -4.77
N GLN A 60 -16.08 -1.54 -5.99
CA GLN A 60 -15.72 -2.67 -6.85
C GLN A 60 -14.22 -2.74 -7.17
N ARG A 61 -13.50 -1.61 -7.20
CA ARG A 61 -12.05 -1.62 -7.47
C ARG A 61 -11.30 -2.24 -6.31
N ILE A 62 -11.67 -1.89 -5.07
CA ILE A 62 -11.09 -2.51 -3.87
C ILE A 62 -11.42 -4.00 -3.80
N LEU A 63 -12.69 -4.37 -4.03
CA LEU A 63 -13.09 -5.79 -4.00
C LEU A 63 -12.37 -6.62 -5.06
N ASN A 64 -12.24 -6.10 -6.28
CA ASN A 64 -11.45 -6.74 -7.34
C ASN A 64 -9.96 -6.80 -6.98
N GLY A 65 -9.41 -5.73 -6.37
CA GLY A 65 -8.05 -5.71 -5.86
C GLY A 65 -7.79 -6.81 -4.82
N ILE A 66 -8.72 -7.02 -3.88
CA ILE A 66 -8.64 -8.11 -2.88
C ILE A 66 -8.66 -9.48 -3.58
N LYS A 67 -9.59 -9.68 -4.52
CA LYS A 67 -9.69 -10.93 -5.29
C LYS A 67 -8.38 -11.21 -6.06
N ASN A 68 -7.85 -10.21 -6.75
CA ASN A 68 -6.60 -10.31 -7.51
C ASN A 68 -5.42 -10.59 -6.57
N SER A 69 -5.33 -9.92 -5.42
CA SER A 69 -4.31 -10.20 -4.39
C SER A 69 -4.35 -11.65 -3.89
N ILE A 70 -5.54 -12.21 -3.68
CA ILE A 70 -5.68 -13.61 -3.24
C ILE A 70 -5.24 -14.56 -4.36
N ILE A 71 -5.65 -14.33 -5.61
CA ILE A 71 -5.28 -15.16 -6.76
C ILE A 71 -3.76 -15.13 -6.98
N VAL A 72 -3.18 -13.92 -7.03
CA VAL A 72 -1.73 -13.73 -7.18
C VAL A 72 -0.98 -14.34 -5.99
N GLY A 73 -1.45 -14.11 -4.77
CA GLY A 73 -0.85 -14.67 -3.56
C GLY A 73 -0.81 -16.19 -3.57
N LEU A 74 -1.93 -16.85 -3.90
CA LEU A 74 -1.99 -18.31 -3.98
C LEU A 74 -1.12 -18.87 -5.12
N GLY A 75 -1.16 -18.25 -6.30
CA GLY A 75 -0.31 -18.65 -7.43
C GLY A 75 1.18 -18.53 -7.10
N THR A 76 1.57 -17.42 -6.46
CA THR A 76 2.94 -17.16 -6.03
C THR A 76 3.40 -18.13 -4.95
N VAL A 77 2.54 -18.48 -3.99
CA VAL A 77 2.83 -19.49 -2.97
C VAL A 77 3.11 -20.85 -3.62
N ILE A 78 2.24 -21.30 -4.51
CA ILE A 78 2.37 -22.61 -5.16
C ILE A 78 3.71 -22.69 -5.92
N LEU A 79 4.03 -21.68 -6.73
CA LEU A 79 5.27 -21.67 -7.49
C LEU A 79 6.50 -21.49 -6.60
N SER A 80 6.50 -20.47 -5.74
CA SER A 80 7.68 -20.13 -4.93
C SER A 80 8.06 -21.21 -3.93
N VAL A 81 7.07 -21.82 -3.26
CA VAL A 81 7.34 -22.91 -2.31
C VAL A 81 7.81 -24.16 -3.03
N SER A 82 7.23 -24.47 -4.18
CA SER A 82 7.66 -25.63 -4.99
C SER A 82 9.09 -25.45 -5.51
N MET A 83 9.40 -24.27 -6.07
CA MET A 83 10.74 -23.93 -6.56
C MET A 83 11.76 -23.85 -5.41
N GLY A 84 11.39 -23.22 -4.30
CA GLY A 84 12.24 -23.12 -3.11
C GLY A 84 12.52 -24.49 -2.48
N LEU A 85 11.54 -25.39 -2.43
CA LEU A 85 11.71 -26.76 -1.96
C LEU A 85 12.60 -27.57 -2.89
N ALA A 86 12.36 -27.50 -4.20
CA ALA A 86 13.21 -28.16 -5.19
C ALA A 86 14.65 -27.66 -5.10
N GLY A 87 14.84 -26.34 -4.98
CA GLY A 87 16.16 -25.74 -4.82
C GLY A 87 16.87 -26.15 -3.53
N ALA A 88 16.14 -26.20 -2.41
CA ALA A 88 16.68 -26.63 -1.12
C ALA A 88 17.11 -28.11 -1.14
N LEU A 89 16.31 -28.99 -1.77
CA LEU A 89 16.63 -30.41 -1.91
C LEU A 89 17.77 -30.68 -2.91
N MET A 90 17.90 -29.84 -3.94
CA MET A 90 19.00 -29.95 -4.89
C MET A 90 20.33 -29.56 -4.24
N LEU A 91 20.33 -28.57 -3.35
CA LEU A 91 21.53 -28.14 -2.62
C LEU A 91 22.16 -29.27 -1.78
N THR A 92 21.37 -30.21 -1.26
CA THR A 92 21.89 -31.36 -0.52
C THR A 92 22.52 -32.43 -1.42
N GLN A 93 22.10 -32.49 -2.68
CA GLN A 93 22.53 -33.51 -3.66
C GLN A 93 23.69 -33.03 -4.55
N ILE A 94 23.87 -31.71 -4.70
CA ILE A 94 24.92 -31.17 -5.55
C ILE A 94 26.31 -31.34 -4.93
N TRP A 95 27.31 -31.46 -5.80
CA TRP A 95 28.71 -31.66 -5.45
C TRP A 95 29.21 -30.53 -4.54
N PRO A 96 29.99 -30.83 -3.47
CA PRO A 96 30.41 -29.84 -2.49
C PRO A 96 31.05 -28.57 -3.08
N LYS A 97 31.82 -28.72 -4.16
CA LYS A 97 32.50 -27.61 -4.86
C LYS A 97 31.54 -26.66 -5.58
N LEU A 98 30.38 -27.14 -6.03
CA LEU A 98 29.37 -26.36 -6.76
C LEU A 98 28.29 -25.76 -5.85
N ARG A 99 28.21 -26.20 -4.58
CA ARG A 99 27.20 -25.74 -3.63
C ARG A 99 27.19 -24.23 -3.47
N ALA A 100 28.37 -23.61 -3.34
CA ALA A 100 28.48 -22.16 -3.14
C ALA A 100 27.97 -21.37 -4.36
N THR A 101 28.36 -21.77 -5.57
CA THR A 101 27.91 -21.13 -6.82
C THR A 101 26.40 -21.29 -7.00
N TYR A 102 25.88 -22.50 -6.80
CA TYR A 102 24.45 -22.77 -6.91
C TYR A 102 23.62 -21.96 -5.91
N TYR A 103 24.05 -21.93 -4.64
CA TYR A 103 23.42 -21.13 -3.59
C TYR A 103 23.40 -19.64 -3.95
N THR A 104 24.52 -19.12 -4.46
CA THR A 104 24.65 -17.70 -4.87
C THR A 104 23.70 -17.37 -6.02
N ILE A 105 23.62 -18.22 -7.04
CA ILE A 105 22.73 -18.00 -8.20
C ILE A 105 21.27 -17.96 -7.76
N ILE A 106 20.84 -18.88 -6.88
CA ILE A 106 19.43 -18.92 -6.46
C ILE A 106 19.08 -17.75 -5.57
N ILE A 107 20.00 -17.26 -4.74
CA ILE A 107 19.69 -16.15 -3.81
C ILE A 107 19.88 -14.77 -4.46
N ALA A 108 20.63 -14.69 -5.56
CA ALA A 108 20.87 -13.45 -6.29
C ALA A 108 19.61 -12.57 -6.55
N PRO A 109 18.43 -13.13 -6.89
CA PRO A 109 17.21 -12.33 -7.09
C PRO A 109 16.78 -11.50 -5.88
N ILE A 110 17.13 -11.90 -4.65
CA ILE A 110 16.82 -11.12 -3.44
C ILE A 110 17.56 -9.76 -3.43
N LEU A 111 18.73 -9.71 -4.06
CA LEU A 111 19.57 -8.51 -4.12
C LEU A 111 19.10 -7.53 -5.20
N ILE A 112 18.26 -7.99 -6.14
CA ILE A 112 17.78 -7.17 -7.25
C ILE A 112 16.58 -6.34 -6.76
N PRO A 113 16.55 -5.02 -7.00
CA PRO A 113 15.40 -4.18 -6.65
C PRO A 113 14.13 -4.69 -7.32
N GLY A 114 13.02 -4.73 -6.56
CA GLY A 114 11.75 -5.29 -7.06
C GLY A 114 11.21 -4.62 -8.33
N VAL A 115 11.52 -3.33 -8.53
CA VAL A 115 11.21 -2.56 -9.75
C VAL A 115 11.92 -3.14 -10.97
N VAL A 116 13.22 -3.43 -10.84
CA VAL A 116 14.03 -4.01 -11.92
C VAL A 116 13.48 -5.39 -12.28
N LEU A 117 13.13 -6.21 -11.28
CA LEU A 117 12.48 -7.51 -11.51
C LEU A 117 11.13 -7.38 -12.23
N GLY A 118 10.32 -6.37 -11.89
CA GLY A 118 9.03 -6.13 -12.53
C GLY A 118 9.18 -5.79 -14.00
N ILE A 119 10.03 -4.80 -14.31
CA ILE A 119 10.31 -4.37 -15.68
C ILE A 119 10.96 -5.51 -16.49
N SER A 120 11.94 -6.21 -15.92
CA SER A 120 12.60 -7.32 -16.61
C SER A 120 11.63 -8.46 -16.92
N THR A 121 10.71 -8.77 -15.99
CA THR A 121 9.69 -9.81 -16.19
C THR A 121 8.77 -9.43 -17.34
N LEU A 122 8.24 -8.20 -17.35
CA LEU A 122 7.37 -7.73 -18.43
C LEU A 122 8.08 -7.80 -19.78
N VAL A 123 9.28 -7.22 -19.89
CA VAL A 123 10.03 -7.17 -21.16
C VAL A 123 10.42 -8.56 -21.65
N PHE A 124 10.86 -9.44 -20.74
CA PHE A 124 11.24 -10.80 -21.08
C PHE A 124 10.07 -11.61 -21.65
N TRP A 125 8.92 -11.58 -20.97
CA TRP A 125 7.74 -12.32 -21.40
C TRP A 125 7.08 -11.71 -22.63
N ASP A 126 7.08 -10.38 -22.79
CA ASP A 126 6.62 -9.74 -24.04
C ASP A 126 7.48 -10.19 -25.24
N ARG A 127 8.81 -10.27 -25.07
CA ARG A 127 9.70 -10.73 -26.14
C ARG A 127 9.46 -12.20 -26.49
N ILE A 128 9.26 -13.07 -25.49
CA ILE A 128 8.89 -14.47 -25.73
C ILE A 128 7.54 -14.58 -26.43
N ASN A 129 6.55 -13.79 -26.02
CA ASN A 129 5.22 -13.77 -26.62
C ASN A 129 5.30 -13.44 -28.12
N ARG A 130 6.08 -12.42 -28.48
CA ARG A 130 6.35 -12.04 -29.88
C ARG A 130 7.11 -13.12 -30.66
N MET A 131 8.12 -13.75 -30.05
CA MET A 131 8.88 -14.83 -30.69
C MET A 131 8.01 -16.05 -31.01
N LEU A 132 7.04 -16.36 -30.14
CA LEU A 132 6.09 -17.45 -30.36
C LEU A 132 4.94 -17.07 -31.31
N GLY A 133 4.91 -15.83 -31.83
CA GLY A 133 3.85 -15.35 -32.70
C GLY A 133 2.49 -15.25 -32.02
N LEU A 134 2.47 -15.17 -30.68
CA LEU A 134 1.24 -15.08 -29.90
C LEU A 134 0.76 -13.62 -29.89
N GLY A 135 -0.56 -13.43 -30.01
CA GLY A 135 -1.18 -12.10 -30.01
C GLY A 135 -1.07 -11.38 -28.66
N ALA A 136 -1.55 -10.14 -28.62
CA ALA A 136 -1.59 -9.32 -27.40
C ALA A 136 -2.49 -9.93 -26.29
N ASP A 137 -3.46 -10.78 -26.66
CA ASP A 137 -4.40 -11.42 -25.74
C ASP A 137 -3.91 -12.78 -25.20
N SER A 138 -2.62 -13.05 -25.34
CA SER A 138 -1.99 -14.28 -24.88
C SER A 138 -1.99 -14.40 -23.34
N PHE A 139 -1.91 -15.64 -22.85
CA PHE A 139 -1.71 -15.87 -21.42
C PHE A 139 -0.37 -15.29 -20.90
N LEU A 140 0.62 -15.12 -21.79
CA LEU A 140 1.95 -14.59 -21.45
C LEU A 140 1.96 -13.08 -21.21
N SER A 141 1.04 -12.34 -21.83
CA SER A 141 0.84 -10.90 -21.60
C SER A 141 -0.14 -10.61 -20.46
N ASN A 142 -0.78 -11.65 -19.90
CA ASN A 142 -1.73 -11.48 -18.80
C ASN A 142 -1.04 -10.97 -17.53
N GLY A 143 -1.58 -9.90 -16.95
CA GLY A 143 -1.01 -9.28 -15.75
C GLY A 143 -0.95 -10.19 -14.52
N LEU A 144 -1.90 -11.12 -14.36
CA LEU A 144 -1.85 -12.11 -13.27
C LEU A 144 -0.66 -13.05 -13.45
N PHE A 145 -0.42 -13.53 -14.68
CA PHE A 145 0.71 -14.40 -14.99
C PHE A 145 2.04 -13.69 -14.77
N LEU A 146 2.19 -12.48 -15.32
CA LEU A 146 3.39 -11.66 -15.16
C LEU A 146 3.67 -11.37 -13.69
N THR A 147 2.64 -11.05 -12.92
CA THR A 147 2.77 -10.77 -11.48
C THR A 147 3.21 -12.01 -10.71
N ILE A 148 2.55 -13.15 -10.95
CA ILE A 148 2.87 -14.42 -10.27
C ILE A 148 4.32 -14.85 -10.57
N ILE A 149 4.74 -14.82 -11.83
CA ILE A 149 6.12 -15.24 -12.21
C ILE A 149 7.16 -14.24 -11.69
N GLY A 150 6.92 -12.94 -11.87
CA GLY A 150 7.84 -11.90 -11.43
C GLY A 150 8.09 -11.96 -9.93
N GLN A 151 7.01 -12.10 -9.14
CA GLN A 151 7.13 -12.25 -7.70
C GLN A 151 7.78 -13.59 -7.30
N SER A 152 7.42 -14.69 -7.98
CA SER A 152 7.96 -16.01 -7.64
C SER A 152 9.47 -16.09 -7.79
N THR A 153 10.06 -15.31 -8.69
CA THR A 153 11.51 -15.32 -8.96
C THR A 153 12.34 -15.00 -7.70
N PHE A 154 11.92 -14.00 -6.91
CA PHE A 154 12.63 -13.65 -5.67
C PHE A 154 12.01 -14.31 -4.43
N ILE A 155 10.70 -14.54 -4.40
CA ILE A 155 10.04 -15.20 -3.25
C ILE A 155 10.44 -16.67 -3.12
N ALA A 156 10.73 -17.36 -4.23
CA ALA A 156 11.31 -18.71 -4.20
C ALA A 156 12.62 -18.77 -3.41
N SER A 157 13.42 -17.70 -3.49
CA SER A 157 14.69 -17.57 -2.78
C SER A 157 14.47 -17.44 -1.27
N TYR A 158 13.48 -16.65 -0.84
CA TYR A 158 13.08 -16.58 0.57
C TYR A 158 12.56 -17.93 1.08
N CYS A 159 11.75 -18.63 0.28
CA CYS A 159 11.27 -19.97 0.61
C CYS A 159 12.43 -20.95 0.77
N LEU A 160 13.41 -20.90 -0.13
CA LEU A 160 14.62 -21.74 -0.06
C LEU A 160 15.36 -21.52 1.26
N LEU A 161 15.59 -20.27 1.68
CA LEU A 161 16.30 -19.97 2.93
C LEU A 161 15.63 -20.63 4.15
N VAL A 162 14.30 -20.52 4.25
CA VAL A 162 13.52 -21.14 5.33
C VAL A 162 13.63 -22.68 5.29
N LEU A 163 13.54 -23.26 4.09
CA LEU A 163 13.56 -24.70 3.90
C LEU A 163 14.96 -25.30 4.12
N VAL A 164 16.01 -24.64 3.68
CA VAL A 164 17.41 -25.04 3.93
C VAL A 164 17.70 -25.04 5.43
N ALA A 165 17.29 -24.01 6.17
CA ALA A 165 17.46 -23.96 7.62
C ALA A 165 16.78 -25.15 8.35
N ARG A 166 15.66 -25.65 7.80
CA ARG A 166 15.01 -26.86 8.30
C ARG A 166 15.76 -28.13 7.91
N LEU A 167 16.20 -28.24 6.65
CA LEU A 167 16.93 -29.40 6.14
C LEU A 167 18.28 -29.60 6.84
N GLN A 168 18.95 -28.53 7.28
CA GLN A 168 20.19 -28.62 8.05
C GLN A 168 20.02 -29.38 9.38
N ARG A 169 18.80 -29.48 9.90
CA ARG A 169 18.47 -30.24 11.12
C ARG A 169 17.94 -31.65 10.84
N TYR A 170 17.92 -32.06 9.57
CA TYR A 170 17.46 -33.38 9.16
C TYR A 170 18.59 -34.41 9.31
N ASP A 171 18.31 -35.50 10.00
CA ASP A 171 19.25 -36.63 10.10
C ASP A 171 19.10 -37.54 8.87
N LEU A 172 20.16 -37.63 8.06
CA LEU A 172 20.18 -38.46 6.86
C LEU A 172 20.00 -39.96 7.18
N ALA A 173 20.39 -40.41 8.37
CA ALA A 173 20.28 -41.80 8.79
C ALA A 173 18.82 -42.31 8.78
N LEU A 174 17.83 -41.41 8.99
CA LEU A 174 16.42 -41.77 8.89
C LEU A 174 16.02 -42.22 7.48
N THR A 175 16.59 -41.57 6.46
CA THR A 175 16.38 -41.90 5.05
C THR A 175 17.13 -43.16 4.66
N GLU A 176 18.38 -43.32 5.13
CA GLU A 176 19.20 -44.51 4.88
C GLU A 176 18.54 -45.77 5.48
N ALA A 177 18.10 -45.70 6.74
CA ALA A 177 17.39 -46.79 7.41
C ALA A 177 16.09 -47.20 6.68
N ALA A 178 15.42 -46.25 6.03
CA ALA A 178 14.23 -46.56 5.24
C ALA A 178 14.55 -47.31 3.95
N LEU A 179 15.65 -46.93 3.28
CA LEU A 179 16.15 -47.62 2.10
C LEU A 179 16.62 -49.05 2.48
N ASP A 180 17.27 -49.21 3.63
CA ASP A 180 17.70 -50.52 4.16
C ASP A 180 16.51 -51.45 4.46
N LEU A 181 15.37 -50.89 4.89
CA LEU A 181 14.12 -51.64 5.07
C LEU A 181 13.37 -51.93 3.75
N GLY A 182 13.98 -51.63 2.59
CA GLY A 182 13.44 -51.90 1.27
C GLY A 182 12.50 -50.82 0.72
N ALA A 183 12.44 -49.63 1.34
CA ALA A 183 11.67 -48.53 0.78
C ALA A 183 12.36 -47.97 -0.47
N SER A 184 11.59 -47.54 -1.47
CA SER A 184 12.15 -46.79 -2.62
C SER A 184 12.43 -45.34 -2.24
N HIS A 185 13.30 -44.64 -2.99
CA HIS A 185 13.58 -43.21 -2.75
C HIS A 185 12.31 -42.34 -2.72
N ALA A 186 11.33 -42.62 -3.58
CA ALA A 186 10.05 -41.92 -3.57
C ALA A 186 9.23 -42.20 -2.30
N GLN A 187 9.31 -43.41 -1.76
CA GLN A 187 8.66 -43.77 -0.49
C GLN A 187 9.35 -43.10 0.70
N ALA A 188 10.69 -43.15 0.76
CA ALA A 188 11.46 -42.49 1.81
C ALA A 188 11.21 -40.96 1.79
N PHE A 189 11.18 -40.35 0.61
CA PHE A 189 10.81 -38.95 0.44
C PHE A 189 9.40 -38.66 0.98
N ARG A 190 8.38 -39.38 0.52
CA ARG A 190 6.97 -39.10 0.88
C ARG A 190 6.64 -39.43 2.34
N LYS A 191 7.26 -40.44 2.93
CA LYS A 191 6.93 -40.94 4.27
C LYS A 191 7.82 -40.37 5.37
N ILE A 192 9.03 -39.90 5.06
CA ILE A 192 10.00 -39.44 6.07
C ILE A 192 10.35 -37.98 5.85
N LEU A 193 10.97 -37.66 4.71
CA LEU A 193 11.48 -36.31 4.46
C LEU A 193 10.34 -35.28 4.35
N LEU A 194 9.31 -35.57 3.56
CA LEU A 194 8.21 -34.65 3.35
C LEU A 194 7.45 -34.35 4.66
N PRO A 195 7.06 -35.33 5.50
CA PRO A 195 6.47 -35.06 6.81
C PRO A 195 7.37 -34.26 7.75
N PHE A 196 8.69 -34.51 7.75
CA PHE A 196 9.65 -33.73 8.52
C PHE A 196 9.70 -32.26 8.07
N MET A 197 9.55 -32.02 6.77
CA MET A 197 9.57 -30.71 6.13
C MET A 197 8.22 -29.97 6.18
N ARG A 198 7.09 -30.67 6.38
CA ARG A 198 5.73 -30.07 6.45
C ARG A 198 5.63 -28.78 7.28
N PRO A 199 6.12 -28.69 8.52
CA PRO A 199 6.02 -27.45 9.30
C PRO A 199 6.82 -26.29 8.68
N ALA A 200 7.96 -26.57 8.06
CA ALA A 200 8.75 -25.55 7.36
C ALA A 200 8.11 -25.16 6.03
N ILE A 201 7.54 -26.10 5.28
CA ILE A 201 6.76 -25.82 4.07
C ILE A 201 5.56 -24.93 4.40
N ALA A 202 4.82 -25.23 5.47
CA ALA A 202 3.71 -24.39 5.92
C ALA A 202 4.18 -22.97 6.30
N SER A 203 5.31 -22.87 7.01
CA SER A 203 5.89 -21.57 7.38
C SER A 203 6.35 -20.77 6.14
N ALA A 204 6.99 -21.44 5.17
CA ALA A 204 7.40 -20.84 3.91
C ALA A 204 6.20 -20.41 3.06
N ALA A 205 5.11 -21.18 3.06
CA ALA A 205 3.88 -20.82 2.35
C ALA A 205 3.23 -19.57 2.93
N VAL A 206 3.14 -19.44 4.26
CA VAL A 206 2.63 -18.21 4.91
C VAL A 206 3.54 -17.02 4.60
N LEU A 207 4.86 -17.21 4.67
CA LEU A 207 5.82 -16.16 4.33
C LEU A 207 5.70 -15.72 2.86
N ALA A 208 5.59 -16.68 1.93
CA ALA A 208 5.42 -16.40 0.51
C ALA A 208 4.11 -15.66 0.23
N PHE A 209 3.01 -16.06 0.88
CA PHE A 209 1.73 -15.39 0.75
C PHE A 209 1.81 -13.95 1.24
N LEU A 210 2.39 -13.72 2.42
CA LEU A 210 2.51 -12.40 3.02
C LEU A 210 3.38 -11.48 2.14
N ALA A 211 4.55 -11.96 1.72
CA ALA A 211 5.47 -11.22 0.86
C ALA A 211 4.86 -10.89 -0.52
N SER A 212 3.98 -11.75 -1.03
CA SER A 212 3.24 -11.52 -2.27
C SER A 212 2.10 -10.52 -2.07
N PHE A 213 1.33 -10.67 -0.99
CA PHE A 213 0.16 -9.85 -0.68
C PHE A 213 0.54 -8.38 -0.47
N GLU A 214 1.70 -8.11 0.16
CA GLU A 214 2.21 -6.74 0.39
C GLU A 214 3.09 -6.21 -0.76
N ASN A 215 3.27 -6.97 -1.84
CA ASN A 215 4.19 -6.58 -2.90
C ASN A 215 3.63 -5.41 -3.73
N TYR A 216 4.32 -4.27 -3.64
CA TYR A 216 4.11 -3.11 -4.51
C TYR A 216 5.16 -3.03 -5.62
N ASN A 217 6.43 -3.24 -5.28
CA ASN A 217 7.58 -2.90 -6.13
C ASN A 217 7.60 -3.63 -7.48
N THR A 218 7.34 -4.95 -7.46
CA THR A 218 7.33 -5.76 -8.69
C THR A 218 5.97 -5.65 -9.38
N THR A 219 4.90 -5.73 -8.59
CA THR A 219 3.51 -5.71 -9.09
C THR A 219 3.18 -4.45 -9.87
N THR A 220 3.76 -3.29 -9.51
CA THR A 220 3.49 -2.01 -10.20
C THR A 220 3.81 -2.06 -11.70
N PHE A 221 4.73 -2.92 -12.12
CA PHE A 221 5.11 -3.07 -13.53
C PHE A 221 4.47 -4.29 -14.19
N THR A 222 3.84 -5.18 -13.43
CA THR A 222 3.34 -6.47 -13.94
C THR A 222 1.83 -6.66 -13.81
N PHE A 223 1.12 -5.77 -13.10
CA PHE A 223 -0.31 -5.96 -12.80
C PHE A 223 -1.23 -5.94 -14.03
N GLY A 224 -0.87 -5.20 -15.09
CA GLY A 224 -1.65 -5.07 -16.32
C GLY A 224 -3.08 -4.60 -16.04
N GLU A 225 -4.08 -5.39 -16.44
CA GLU A 225 -5.50 -5.11 -16.20
C GLU A 225 -6.00 -5.55 -14.82
N TYR A 226 -5.16 -6.24 -14.03
CA TYR A 226 -5.53 -6.89 -12.77
C TYR A 226 -4.74 -6.30 -11.59
N PRO A 227 -5.02 -5.05 -11.18
CA PRO A 227 -4.36 -4.44 -10.04
C PRO A 227 -4.67 -5.24 -8.76
N THR A 228 -3.65 -5.45 -7.94
CA THR A 228 -3.77 -6.02 -6.59
C THR A 228 -4.25 -4.95 -5.60
N LEU A 229 -4.66 -5.36 -4.41
CA LEU A 229 -5.07 -4.44 -3.34
C LEU A 229 -4.00 -3.39 -3.04
N THR A 230 -2.73 -3.78 -3.04
CA THR A 230 -1.59 -2.87 -2.82
C THR A 230 -1.50 -1.80 -3.91
N ILE A 231 -1.73 -2.16 -5.16
CA ILE A 231 -1.74 -1.23 -6.29
C ILE A 231 -2.96 -0.31 -6.23
N GLU A 232 -4.15 -0.85 -5.98
CA GLU A 232 -5.38 -0.05 -5.84
C GLU A 232 -5.25 0.98 -4.71
N LEU A 233 -4.69 0.58 -3.57
CA LEU A 233 -4.43 1.48 -2.46
C LEU A 233 -3.43 2.58 -2.84
N ALA A 234 -2.33 2.22 -3.51
CA ALA A 234 -1.32 3.18 -3.95
C ALA A 234 -1.88 4.17 -5.00
N GLN A 235 -2.75 3.71 -5.90
CA GLN A 235 -3.44 4.57 -6.86
C GLN A 235 -4.38 5.55 -6.15
N LYS A 236 -5.17 5.09 -5.17
CA LYS A 236 -6.04 5.99 -4.39
C LYS A 236 -5.27 7.04 -3.61
N VAL A 237 -4.09 6.72 -3.10
CA VAL A 237 -3.22 7.73 -2.44
C VAL A 237 -2.83 8.85 -3.40
N ARG A 238 -2.66 8.56 -4.69
CA ARG A 238 -2.31 9.55 -5.72
C ARG A 238 -3.50 10.35 -6.23
N TYR A 239 -4.67 9.73 -6.37
CA TYR A 239 -5.85 10.35 -7.00
C TYR A 239 -6.86 10.96 -6.01
N GLY A 240 -6.71 10.69 -4.70
CA GLY A 240 -7.57 11.27 -3.65
C GLY A 240 -7.83 10.26 -2.53
N ILE A 241 -7.39 10.60 -1.31
CA ILE A 241 -7.55 9.73 -0.14
C ILE A 241 -8.91 9.98 0.50
N THR A 242 -9.71 8.92 0.64
CA THR A 242 -10.94 8.92 1.44
C THR A 242 -10.76 8.08 2.71
N PRO A 243 -11.51 8.34 3.80
CA PRO A 243 -11.47 7.53 5.00
C PRO A 243 -11.94 6.07 4.81
N ALA A 244 -12.43 5.69 3.61
CA ALA A 244 -12.63 4.28 3.26
C ALA A 244 -11.33 3.46 3.36
N ILE A 245 -10.17 4.08 3.07
CA ILE A 245 -8.85 3.46 3.26
C ILE A 245 -8.56 3.26 4.75
N SER A 246 -8.91 4.22 5.59
CA SER A 246 -8.79 4.12 7.04
C SER A 246 -9.66 3.01 7.61
N ALA A 247 -10.89 2.85 7.09
CA ALA A 247 -11.77 1.73 7.44
C ALA A 247 -11.17 0.38 7.03
N LEU A 248 -10.57 0.27 5.83
CA LEU A 248 -9.87 -0.93 5.41
C LEU A 248 -8.68 -1.26 6.33
N ALA A 249 -7.86 -0.25 6.66
CA ALA A 249 -6.73 -0.42 7.58
C ALA A 249 -7.20 -0.90 8.96
N PHE A 250 -8.27 -0.32 9.50
CA PHE A 250 -8.89 -0.76 10.74
C PHE A 250 -9.36 -2.23 10.67
N ILE A 251 -10.03 -2.63 9.59
CA ILE A 251 -10.47 -4.02 9.40
C ILE A 251 -9.27 -4.98 9.40
N ILE A 252 -8.20 -4.65 8.66
CA ILE A 252 -6.99 -5.48 8.60
C ILE A 252 -6.34 -5.59 9.98
N VAL A 253 -6.22 -4.47 10.72
CA VAL A 253 -5.67 -4.47 12.08
C VAL A 253 -6.56 -5.28 13.03
N ALA A 254 -7.88 -5.11 12.98
CA ALA A 254 -8.82 -5.86 13.80
C ALA A 254 -8.73 -7.36 13.52
N LEU A 255 -8.64 -7.77 12.24
CA LEU A 255 -8.47 -9.16 11.86
C LEU A 255 -7.12 -9.72 12.32
N THR A 256 -6.01 -8.99 12.15
CA THR A 256 -4.68 -9.46 12.58
C THR A 256 -4.61 -9.64 14.09
N VAL A 257 -5.14 -8.68 14.86
CA VAL A 257 -5.25 -8.80 16.33
C VAL A 257 -6.14 -9.98 16.71
N PHE A 258 -7.29 -10.15 16.06
CA PHE A 258 -8.19 -11.28 16.30
C PHE A 258 -7.52 -12.64 16.08
N PHE A 259 -6.82 -12.82 14.94
CA PHE A 259 -6.09 -14.07 14.66
C PHE A 259 -4.91 -14.27 15.61
N ALA A 260 -4.18 -13.21 15.97
CA ALA A 260 -3.08 -13.28 16.93
C ALA A 260 -3.56 -13.76 18.30
N LEU A 261 -4.68 -13.21 18.81
CA LEU A 261 -5.29 -13.62 20.07
C LEU A 261 -5.81 -15.06 20.04
N ILE A 262 -6.39 -15.50 18.91
CA ILE A 262 -6.78 -16.90 18.72
C ILE A 262 -5.55 -17.81 18.75
N ASN A 263 -4.46 -17.42 18.09
CA ASN A 263 -3.25 -18.22 18.07
C ASN A 263 -2.63 -18.30 19.48
N GLU A 264 -2.52 -17.17 20.17
CA GLU A 264 -1.99 -17.10 21.53
C GLU A 264 -2.85 -17.91 22.52
N SER A 265 -4.18 -17.80 22.45
CA SER A 265 -5.08 -18.59 23.29
C SER A 265 -4.97 -20.09 23.01
N LYS A 266 -4.78 -20.51 21.76
CA LYS A 266 -4.51 -21.91 21.40
C LYS A 266 -3.17 -22.40 21.95
N ILE A 267 -2.12 -21.59 21.87
CA ILE A 267 -0.79 -21.92 22.43
C ILE A 267 -0.87 -22.06 23.95
N LYS A 268 -1.41 -21.05 24.64
CA LYS A 268 -1.61 -21.08 26.10
C LYS A 268 -2.47 -22.26 26.55
N ARG A 269 -3.53 -22.59 25.80
CA ARG A 269 -4.35 -23.77 26.09
C ARG A 269 -3.55 -25.07 25.96
N LYS A 270 -2.67 -25.20 24.96
CA LYS A 270 -1.80 -26.37 24.83
C LYS A 270 -0.84 -26.49 26.01
N GLU A 271 -0.23 -25.37 26.41
CA GLU A 271 0.67 -25.32 27.57
C GLU A 271 -0.04 -25.73 28.86
N GLN A 272 -1.22 -25.16 29.14
CA GLN A 272 -2.03 -25.51 30.31
C GLN A 272 -2.46 -26.99 30.30
N VAL A 273 -2.85 -27.53 29.15
CA VAL A 273 -3.20 -28.95 29.03
C VAL A 273 -1.98 -29.85 29.24
N MET A 274 -0.80 -29.44 28.77
CA MET A 274 0.45 -30.18 28.99
C MET A 274 0.85 -30.16 30.48
N GLU A 275 0.71 -29.02 31.14
CA GLU A 275 0.98 -28.86 32.57
C GLU A 275 -0.01 -29.67 33.43
N ALA A 276 -1.30 -29.60 33.11
CA ALA A 276 -2.32 -30.42 33.75
C ALA A 276 -2.07 -31.93 33.54
N ARG A 277 -1.60 -32.35 32.35
CA ARG A 277 -1.20 -33.73 32.08
C ARG A 277 0.04 -34.16 32.86
N LYS A 278 0.99 -33.26 33.12
CA LYS A 278 2.21 -33.56 33.90
C LYS A 278 1.92 -33.74 35.39
N ASN A 279 0.90 -33.06 35.90
CA ASN A 279 0.52 -33.07 37.31
C ASN A 279 -0.60 -34.08 37.65
N ALA A 280 -1.20 -34.75 36.65
CA ALA A 280 -2.26 -35.72 36.87
C ALA A 280 -1.70 -37.10 37.27
N THR A 281 -2.16 -37.63 38.41
CA THR A 281 -1.90 -39.02 38.83
C THR A 281 -2.78 -40.00 38.04
N VAL A 282 -2.33 -41.26 37.87
CA VAL A 282 -2.96 -42.29 37.01
C VAL A 282 -4.45 -42.53 37.30
N ALA A 283 -4.93 -42.21 38.51
CA ALA A 283 -6.34 -42.29 38.90
C ALA A 283 -7.23 -41.16 38.35
N GLU A 284 -6.67 -39.97 38.09
CA GLU A 284 -7.40 -38.81 37.56
C GLU A 284 -7.64 -38.91 36.04
N LEU A 285 -6.79 -39.63 35.29
CA LEU A 285 -6.98 -39.86 33.85
C LEU A 285 -8.19 -40.75 33.51
N SER A 286 -8.77 -41.44 34.51
CA SER A 286 -9.94 -42.31 34.35
C SER A 286 -11.27 -41.56 34.42
N LYS A 287 -11.31 -40.29 34.85
CA LYS A 287 -12.55 -39.51 34.94
C LYS A 287 -12.61 -38.49 33.82
N GLY A 288 -13.56 -38.71 32.91
CA GLY A 288 -13.83 -37.87 31.75
C GLY A 288 -13.93 -36.38 32.10
N VAL A 289 -13.27 -35.58 31.28
CA VAL A 289 -13.18 -34.13 31.38
C VAL A 289 -14.58 -33.51 31.35
N LYS A 290 -15.03 -32.97 32.48
CA LYS A 290 -16.13 -32.00 32.55
C LYS A 290 -15.55 -30.61 32.31
N VAL A 291 -15.86 -30.02 31.16
CA VAL A 291 -15.83 -28.56 30.96
C VAL A 291 -17.18 -28.04 31.46
N PRO A 292 -17.21 -27.04 32.36
CA PRO A 292 -17.10 -25.66 31.89
C PRO A 292 -16.40 -24.70 32.87
N GLY A 293 -15.88 -23.61 32.32
CA GLY A 293 -15.31 -22.48 33.07
C GLY A 293 -15.26 -21.24 32.18
N PHE A 294 -16.39 -20.90 31.56
CA PHE A 294 -16.58 -19.64 30.85
C PHE A 294 -16.58 -18.52 31.91
N LEU A 295 -15.41 -17.92 32.19
CA LEU A 295 -15.20 -16.53 32.67
C LEU A 295 -13.93 -16.26 33.50
N SER A 296 -13.00 -17.19 33.70
CA SER A 296 -11.73 -16.84 34.37
C SER A 296 -10.50 -17.29 33.59
N GLY A 297 -9.74 -16.29 33.09
CA GLY A 297 -8.40 -16.48 32.53
C GLY A 297 -8.27 -16.42 31.00
N ASN A 298 -9.35 -16.20 30.24
CA ASN A 298 -9.26 -16.16 28.77
C ASN A 298 -9.09 -14.71 28.26
N PRO A 299 -7.92 -14.31 27.72
CA PRO A 299 -7.75 -13.00 27.08
C PRO A 299 -8.73 -12.81 25.91
N ALA A 300 -9.19 -13.89 25.26
CA ALA A 300 -10.24 -13.81 24.26
C ALA A 300 -11.61 -13.43 24.85
N ALA A 301 -11.91 -13.81 26.10
CA ALA A 301 -13.11 -13.36 26.78
C ALA A 301 -13.00 -11.89 27.21
N ILE A 302 -11.80 -11.42 27.59
CA ILE A 302 -11.54 -10.00 27.86
C ILE A 302 -11.73 -9.17 26.58
N VAL A 303 -11.26 -9.66 25.44
CA VAL A 303 -11.43 -8.97 24.14
C VAL A 303 -12.87 -9.04 23.65
N LEU A 304 -13.59 -10.14 23.89
CA LEU A 304 -15.03 -10.22 23.59
C LEU A 304 -15.81 -9.27 24.50
N VAL A 305 -15.43 -9.14 25.77
CA VAL A 305 -16.00 -8.17 26.71
C VAL A 305 -15.63 -6.74 26.32
N LEU A 306 -14.42 -6.44 25.88
CA LEU A 306 -14.04 -5.12 25.35
C LEU A 306 -14.74 -4.80 24.04
N PHE A 307 -14.97 -5.79 23.17
CA PHE A 307 -15.74 -5.65 21.95
C PHE A 307 -17.23 -5.47 22.26
N CYS A 308 -17.77 -6.16 23.27
CA CYS A 308 -19.12 -5.98 23.78
C CYS A 308 -19.29 -4.63 24.50
N ILE A 309 -18.31 -4.16 25.25
CA ILE A 309 -18.32 -2.84 25.88
C ILE A 309 -18.18 -1.77 24.80
N GLY A 310 -17.33 -1.97 23.80
CA GLY A 310 -17.20 -1.11 22.63
C GLY A 310 -18.50 -1.05 21.82
N SER A 311 -19.16 -2.19 21.58
CA SER A 311 -20.43 -2.24 20.87
C SER A 311 -21.59 -1.69 21.71
N VAL A 312 -21.61 -1.91 23.03
CA VAL A 312 -22.59 -1.29 23.95
C VAL A 312 -22.33 0.21 24.10
N ALA A 313 -21.08 0.67 24.08
CA ALA A 313 -20.75 2.10 24.05
C ALA A 313 -21.18 2.72 22.71
N VAL A 314 -20.93 2.05 21.59
CA VAL A 314 -21.37 2.47 20.25
C VAL A 314 -22.90 2.51 20.15
N VAL A 315 -23.60 1.47 20.62
CA VAL A 315 -25.07 1.41 20.66
C VAL A 315 -25.64 2.43 21.65
N GLY A 316 -24.98 2.62 22.80
CA GLY A 316 -25.34 3.63 23.80
C GLY A 316 -25.20 5.05 23.23
N THR A 317 -24.10 5.33 22.53
CA THR A 317 -23.93 6.60 21.82
C THR A 317 -24.90 6.74 20.65
N ALA A 318 -25.31 5.66 19.98
CA ALA A 318 -26.30 5.72 18.90
C ALA A 318 -27.71 6.09 19.40
N THR A 319 -28.03 5.85 20.69
CA THR A 319 -29.31 6.28 21.29
C THR A 319 -29.31 7.72 21.80
N ALA A 320 -28.13 8.30 22.07
CA ALA A 320 -27.98 9.70 22.52
C ALA A 320 -27.50 10.67 21.41
N TYR A 321 -26.90 10.14 20.34
CA TYR A 321 -26.28 10.88 19.26
C TYR A 321 -26.58 10.17 17.93
N SER A 322 -27.44 10.75 17.09
CA SER A 322 -27.67 10.23 15.75
C SER A 322 -26.59 10.77 14.80
N PRO A 323 -25.72 9.92 14.22
CA PRO A 323 -24.70 10.34 13.25
C PRO A 323 -25.26 11.21 12.13
N ASP A 324 -26.45 10.85 11.62
CA ASP A 324 -27.09 11.54 10.50
C ASP A 324 -27.46 12.99 10.83
N GLN A 325 -27.93 13.26 12.06
CA GLN A 325 -28.25 14.63 12.48
C GLN A 325 -26.99 15.47 12.66
N CYS A 326 -25.89 14.88 13.14
CA CYS A 326 -24.61 15.58 13.21
C CYS A 326 -24.07 15.91 11.83
N ILE A 327 -24.07 14.93 10.92
CA ILE A 327 -23.58 15.11 9.55
C ILE A 327 -24.39 16.21 8.84
N ALA A 328 -25.72 16.24 9.04
CA ALA A 328 -26.58 17.29 8.50
C ALA A 328 -26.20 18.69 9.04
N ARG A 329 -26.03 18.85 10.35
CA ARG A 329 -25.63 20.14 10.97
C ARG A 329 -24.26 20.61 10.52
N VAL A 330 -23.27 19.70 10.45
CA VAL A 330 -21.92 20.03 10.00
C VAL A 330 -21.93 20.44 8.52
N LYS A 331 -22.74 19.79 7.69
CA LYS A 331 -22.90 20.16 6.28
C LYS A 331 -23.53 21.55 6.11
N GLU A 332 -24.57 21.85 6.89
CA GLU A 332 -25.22 23.16 6.92
C GLU A 332 -24.23 24.25 7.37
N GLN A 333 -23.47 24.01 8.43
CA GLN A 333 -22.46 24.94 8.92
C GLN A 333 -21.36 25.22 7.88
N LYS A 334 -20.90 24.19 7.15
CA LYS A 334 -19.94 24.35 6.04
C LYS A 334 -20.51 25.13 4.87
N GLN A 335 -21.81 25.00 4.59
CA GLN A 335 -22.49 25.78 3.55
C GLN A 335 -22.54 27.26 3.94
N ILE A 336 -22.90 27.56 5.18
CA ILE A 336 -22.91 28.94 5.71
C ILE A 336 -21.50 29.56 5.63
N GLU A 337 -20.47 28.83 6.07
CA GLU A 337 -19.09 29.30 6.01
C GLU A 337 -18.58 29.51 4.58
N ALA A 338 -19.00 28.66 3.63
CA ALA A 338 -18.68 28.83 2.22
C ALA A 338 -19.36 30.07 1.62
N GLU A 339 -20.62 30.33 1.98
CA GLU A 339 -21.33 31.54 1.56
C GLU A 339 -20.71 32.81 2.13
N GLU A 340 -20.32 32.80 3.41
CA GLU A 340 -19.58 33.90 4.04
C GLU A 340 -18.27 34.19 3.32
N ARG A 341 -17.48 33.15 3.01
CA ARG A 341 -16.24 33.30 2.23
C ARG A 341 -16.48 33.89 0.84
N ILE A 342 -17.52 33.46 0.13
CA ILE A 342 -17.87 34.02 -1.18
C ILE A 342 -18.25 35.50 -1.04
N LYS A 343 -18.99 35.85 0.01
CA LYS A 343 -19.41 37.24 0.28
C LYS A 343 -18.21 38.13 0.62
N GLU A 344 -17.25 37.63 1.40
CA GLU A 344 -15.99 38.33 1.68
C GLU A 344 -15.15 38.54 0.42
N LEU A 345 -15.00 37.51 -0.42
CA LEU A 345 -14.27 37.61 -1.68
C LEU A 345 -14.93 38.61 -2.64
N ARG A 346 -16.27 38.64 -2.70
CA ARG A 346 -17.01 39.66 -3.46
C ARG A 346 -16.76 41.06 -2.92
N ARG A 347 -16.84 41.27 -1.60
CA ARG A 347 -16.52 42.57 -0.98
C ARG A 347 -15.09 43.02 -1.25
N LYS A 348 -14.11 42.12 -1.21
CA LYS A 348 -12.72 42.42 -1.58
C LYS A 348 -12.62 42.85 -3.05
N ARG A 349 -13.24 42.09 -3.96
CA ARG A 349 -13.27 42.42 -5.39
C ARG A 349 -13.95 43.77 -5.65
N ASP A 350 -15.05 44.06 -4.97
CA ASP A 350 -15.75 45.35 -5.10
C ASP A 350 -14.92 46.51 -4.54
N ALA A 351 -14.23 46.31 -3.41
CA ALA A 351 -13.31 47.29 -2.83
C ALA A 351 -12.10 47.55 -3.74
N ASP A 352 -11.54 46.51 -4.36
CA ASP A 352 -10.44 46.63 -5.32
C ASP A 352 -10.90 47.34 -6.60
N ASN A 353 -12.12 47.04 -7.08
CA ASN A 353 -12.73 47.75 -8.20
C ASN A 353 -12.96 49.24 -7.89
N LEU A 354 -13.43 49.57 -6.67
CA LEU A 354 -13.59 50.95 -6.21
C LEU A 354 -12.26 51.70 -6.07
N LYS A 355 -11.19 51.02 -5.64
CA LYS A 355 -9.84 51.60 -5.61
C LYS A 355 -9.32 51.87 -7.02
N LYS A 356 -9.49 50.92 -7.95
CA LYS A 356 -9.18 51.14 -9.37
C LYS A 356 -9.98 52.30 -9.96
N PHE A 357 -11.27 52.38 -9.63
CA PHE A 357 -12.12 53.49 -10.09
C PHE A 357 -11.67 54.83 -9.52
N LYS A 358 -11.27 54.91 -8.24
CA LYS A 358 -10.74 56.15 -7.64
C LYS A 358 -9.37 56.56 -8.18
N GLY A 359 -8.49 55.61 -8.45
CA GLY A 359 -7.19 55.91 -9.09
C GLY A 359 -7.30 56.42 -10.53
N VAL A 360 -8.45 56.25 -11.18
CA VAL A 360 -8.75 56.81 -12.50
C VAL A 360 -9.34 58.24 -12.42
N PHE A 361 -9.75 58.68 -11.22
CA PHE A 361 -10.46 59.95 -10.99
C PHE A 361 -9.82 60.80 -9.88
N ASP A 362 -8.50 60.72 -9.69
CA ASP A 362 -7.79 61.60 -8.76
C ASP A 362 -7.63 63.00 -9.41
N PRO A 363 -8.19 64.09 -8.84
CA PRO A 363 -8.20 65.41 -9.51
C PRO A 363 -6.87 66.18 -9.46
N ASP A 364 -5.87 65.66 -8.73
CA ASP A 364 -4.60 66.37 -8.48
C ASP A 364 -3.41 65.86 -9.33
N GLU A 365 -3.60 64.89 -10.21
CA GLU A 365 -2.60 64.49 -11.23
C GLU A 365 -2.99 65.03 -12.61
N ILE A 366 -2.70 66.31 -12.85
CA ILE A 366 -2.67 66.89 -14.19
C ILE A 366 -1.23 67.31 -14.48
N SER A 367 -0.45 66.38 -15.04
CA SER A 367 0.68 66.68 -15.91
C SER A 367 0.45 65.98 -17.25
N PRO A 368 0.71 66.65 -18.39
CA PRO A 368 0.52 66.03 -19.69
C PRO A 368 1.69 65.08 -19.95
N GLU A 369 1.49 63.79 -19.66
CA GLU A 369 2.30 62.73 -20.25
C GLU A 369 1.44 62.03 -21.32
N GLU A 370 2.07 61.81 -22.47
CA GLU A 370 1.48 61.25 -23.67
C GLU A 370 0.78 59.91 -23.38
N GLU A 371 -0.47 59.79 -23.83
CA GLU A 371 -1.25 58.55 -23.80
C GLU A 371 -0.55 57.47 -24.63
N GLU A 372 0.29 56.64 -24.00
CA GLU A 372 0.47 55.27 -24.48
C GLU A 372 -0.76 54.45 -24.05
N ALA A 373 -1.49 53.95 -25.05
CA ALA A 373 -2.62 53.05 -24.85
C ALA A 373 -2.25 51.90 -23.88
N PRO A 374 -3.17 51.45 -23.01
CA PRO A 374 -2.84 50.43 -22.03
C PRO A 374 -2.43 49.16 -22.77
N LYS A 375 -1.15 48.77 -22.65
CA LYS A 375 -0.70 47.43 -23.05
C LYS A 375 -1.59 46.44 -22.32
N GLN A 376 -2.37 45.70 -23.10
CA GLN A 376 -3.30 44.72 -22.59
C GLN A 376 -2.49 43.56 -22.03
N ASP A 377 -2.15 43.64 -20.74
CA ASP A 377 -1.47 42.58 -20.00
C ASP A 377 -2.43 41.39 -19.87
N ASN A 378 -2.43 40.56 -20.90
CA ASN A 378 -3.26 39.39 -21.11
C ASN A 378 -2.69 38.21 -20.31
N ASN A 379 -2.66 38.38 -18.99
CA ASN A 379 -2.29 37.35 -18.03
C ASN A 379 -3.46 36.36 -17.79
N SER A 380 -4.01 35.84 -18.88
CA SER A 380 -4.79 34.60 -18.85
C SER A 380 -3.81 33.44 -19.00
N GLY A 381 -4.03 32.31 -18.30
CA GLY A 381 -3.13 31.15 -18.34
C GLY A 381 -2.91 30.51 -19.71
N PHE A 382 -3.56 31.03 -20.76
CA PHE A 382 -3.41 30.64 -22.17
C PHE A 382 -2.71 31.68 -23.04
N GLY A 383 -2.15 32.75 -22.48
CA GLY A 383 -1.26 33.72 -23.15
C GLY A 383 -1.63 34.04 -24.59
N GLY A 384 -2.52 35.01 -24.82
CA GLY A 384 -2.71 35.64 -26.14
C GLY A 384 -3.16 34.77 -27.32
N VAL A 385 -3.45 33.48 -27.16
CA VAL A 385 -3.79 32.54 -28.26
C VAL A 385 -5.00 32.96 -29.12
N PHE A 386 -5.81 33.91 -28.67
CA PHE A 386 -6.97 34.42 -29.41
C PHE A 386 -6.84 35.91 -29.78
N ASP A 387 -5.61 36.43 -29.86
CA ASP A 387 -5.38 37.80 -30.31
C ASP A 387 -5.77 37.93 -31.80
N PRO A 388 -6.77 38.75 -32.16
CA PRO A 388 -7.27 38.84 -33.53
C PRO A 388 -6.24 39.35 -34.55
N ASN A 389 -5.13 39.94 -34.10
CA ASN A 389 -4.04 40.41 -34.97
C ASN A 389 -3.01 39.31 -35.33
N ALA A 390 -3.08 38.11 -34.73
CA ALA A 390 -2.13 37.03 -35.02
C ALA A 390 -2.34 36.34 -36.39
N LEU A 391 -3.35 36.75 -37.16
CA LEU A 391 -3.72 36.17 -38.46
C LEU A 391 -3.51 37.12 -39.65
N SER A 392 -3.02 38.35 -39.45
CA SER A 392 -2.71 39.26 -40.55
C SER A 392 -1.25 39.15 -40.97
N GLY A 393 -0.93 38.12 -41.75
CA GLY A 393 0.24 38.13 -42.61
C GLY A 393 -0.23 38.48 -44.02
N ASP A 394 0.21 39.62 -44.54
CA ASP A 394 0.24 39.86 -45.98
C ASP A 394 1.61 40.45 -46.35
N ASP A 395 2.11 39.91 -47.46
CA ASP A 395 3.43 40.03 -48.04
C ASP A 395 3.86 41.48 -48.36
N ASP A 396 5.13 41.81 -48.11
CA ASP A 396 6.04 42.32 -49.15
C ASP A 396 7.45 42.57 -48.62
N ALA A 397 8.43 42.17 -49.43
CA ALA A 397 9.85 42.27 -49.17
C ALA A 397 10.40 43.69 -49.43
N GLN A 398 11.26 44.23 -48.56
CA GLN A 398 12.52 44.86 -48.99
C GLN A 398 13.50 45.20 -47.85
N ASP A 399 14.75 44.89 -48.21
CA ASP A 399 16.09 45.19 -47.69
C ASP A 399 16.30 46.48 -46.87
N GLY A 400 17.19 46.43 -45.87
CA GLY A 400 17.72 47.62 -45.18
C GLY A 400 18.20 47.40 -43.75
N SER A 401 19.51 47.43 -43.56
CA SER A 401 20.25 47.43 -42.29
C SER A 401 19.86 48.57 -41.33
N ASP A 402 19.73 48.28 -40.03
CA ASP A 402 20.57 48.89 -38.98
C ASP A 402 20.23 48.34 -37.58
N ALA A 403 21.29 48.21 -36.77
CA ALA A 403 21.23 47.73 -35.40
C ALA A 403 20.77 48.82 -34.41
N SER A 404 19.95 48.46 -33.41
CA SER A 404 20.04 48.97 -32.03
C SER A 404 18.99 48.27 -31.15
N GLY A 405 19.36 47.99 -29.90
CA GLY A 405 18.68 47.06 -29.01
C GLY A 405 17.42 47.58 -28.30
N GLY A 406 16.83 46.70 -27.48
CA GLY A 406 15.75 47.04 -26.55
C GLY A 406 14.95 45.83 -26.07
N ASP A 407 15.35 45.29 -24.93
CA ASP A 407 14.58 44.58 -23.89
C ASP A 407 13.64 43.41 -24.26
N GLU A 408 14.07 42.22 -23.83
CA GLU A 408 13.23 41.05 -23.59
C GLU A 408 12.14 41.37 -22.55
N SER A 409 10.94 41.74 -23.01
CA SER A 409 9.74 41.64 -22.18
C SER A 409 9.41 40.16 -22.00
N GLY A 410 9.86 39.58 -20.89
CA GLY A 410 9.65 38.18 -20.55
C GLY A 410 8.17 37.82 -20.49
N ASN A 411 7.71 37.05 -21.48
CA ASN A 411 6.37 36.47 -21.50
C ASN A 411 6.28 35.37 -20.43
N ASN A 412 5.71 35.69 -19.28
CA ASN A 412 5.65 34.80 -18.13
C ASN A 412 4.41 33.88 -18.17
N SER A 413 4.17 33.24 -19.31
CA SER A 413 3.09 32.25 -19.47
C SER A 413 3.59 30.84 -19.13
N GLY A 414 2.75 30.03 -18.49
CA GLY A 414 3.10 28.67 -18.02
C GLY A 414 3.49 27.67 -19.12
N PHE A 415 3.40 28.05 -20.40
CA PHE A 415 3.75 27.22 -21.56
C PHE A 415 4.92 27.78 -22.40
N GLY A 416 5.55 28.88 -21.99
CA GLY A 416 6.85 29.33 -22.52
C GLY A 416 6.98 29.38 -24.04
N GLY A 417 6.11 30.10 -24.75
CA GLY A 417 6.31 30.43 -26.18
C GLY A 417 6.32 29.25 -27.16
N VAL A 418 5.89 28.05 -26.75
CA VAL A 418 5.97 26.81 -27.56
C VAL A 418 5.18 26.86 -28.89
N PHE A 419 4.24 27.79 -29.04
CA PHE A 419 3.42 27.94 -30.24
C PHE A 419 3.72 29.21 -31.03
N ASP A 420 4.84 29.88 -30.75
CA ASP A 420 5.29 31.02 -31.55
C ASP A 420 5.75 30.54 -32.94
N PRO A 421 5.11 30.98 -34.03
CA PRO A 421 5.45 30.52 -35.39
C PRO A 421 6.88 30.87 -35.81
N ASN A 422 7.54 31.83 -35.14
CA ASN A 422 8.94 32.18 -35.38
C ASN A 422 9.94 31.18 -34.79
N ASN A 423 9.50 30.30 -33.88
CA ASN A 423 10.36 29.32 -33.22
C ASN A 423 10.65 28.06 -34.07
N LEU A 424 10.16 28.04 -35.32
CA LEU A 424 10.37 26.97 -36.29
C LEU A 424 11.40 27.31 -37.38
N ASN A 425 12.01 28.50 -37.35
CA ASN A 425 12.92 28.98 -38.40
C ASN A 425 14.41 29.03 -37.98
N SER A 426 14.83 28.24 -36.99
CA SER A 426 16.25 28.08 -36.67
C SER A 426 16.69 26.63 -36.87
N ASP A 427 17.14 26.32 -38.08
CA ASP A 427 18.18 25.33 -38.39
C ASP A 427 19.02 25.83 -39.57
#